data_AF-A0A957XMC5-F1
#
_entry.id   AF-A0A957XMC5-F1
#
_cell.length_a   1.000
_cell.length_b   1.000
_cell.length_c   1.000
_cell.angle_alpha   90.00
_cell.angle_beta   90.00
_cell.angle_gamma   90.00
#
_symmetry.space_group_name_H-M   'P 1'
#
loop_
_entity.id
_entity.type
_entity.pdbx_description
1 polymer ?
#
loop_
_entity_poly.entity_id
_entity_poly.type
_entity_poly.pdbx_seq_one_letter_code
_entity_poly.pdbx_strand_id
1 'polypeptide(L)'
;MSVRKQGFSKVKEVVASWNNIRQLLRSGDGNDLVPVVIPKDKQGYGWLFWFALAFWLGLTLIFVGFSIMPLLSLLGVVVGLFFMAAGAFALWQNAKIEIEEGTTGIYSSYGKIEGTLNPGRNFLWKPWEKVEYIVDTSTEIPYTAPVLASPTQENVPLKS
;
A
#
# COMPACT_ATOMS: atom_id res chain seq x y z
N MET A 1 -22.48 32.94 29.65
CA MET A 1 -21.34 32.62 28.76
C MET A 1 -20.91 31.20 29.03
N SER A 2 -21.24 30.25 28.16
CA SER A 2 -20.75 28.88 28.27
C SER A 2 -19.28 28.86 27.82
N VAL A 3 -18.36 28.57 28.75
CA VAL A 3 -16.96 28.31 28.44
C VAL A 3 -16.93 27.06 27.55
N ARG A 4 -16.73 27.24 26.23
CA ARG A 4 -16.37 26.14 25.33
C ARG A 4 -15.05 25.59 25.87
N LYS A 5 -15.11 24.44 26.55
CA LYS A 5 -13.91 23.65 26.84
C LYS A 5 -13.31 23.31 25.47
N GLN A 6 -12.31 24.07 25.03
CA GLN A 6 -11.51 23.70 23.88
C GLN A 6 -10.83 22.38 24.27
N GLY A 7 -11.35 21.27 23.76
CA GLY A 7 -10.73 19.98 23.95
C GLY A 7 -9.34 20.05 23.33
N PHE A 8 -8.31 19.81 24.13
CA PHE A 8 -6.95 19.70 23.61
C PHE A 8 -6.93 18.59 22.56
N SER A 9 -6.44 18.91 21.36
CA SER A 9 -6.25 17.94 20.29
C SER A 9 -5.24 16.90 20.76
N LYS A 10 -5.64 15.63 20.72
CA LYS A 10 -4.78 14.52 21.08
C LYS A 10 -4.06 14.02 19.84
N VAL A 11 -2.85 13.53 20.02
CA VAL A 11 -2.11 12.85 18.95
C VAL A 11 -2.52 11.38 18.94
N LYS A 12 -2.94 10.87 17.78
CA LYS A 12 -3.29 9.45 17.59
C LYS A 12 -2.74 8.90 16.28
N GLU A 13 -2.54 7.59 16.25
CA GLU A 13 -2.32 6.82 15.03
C GLU A 13 -3.64 6.27 14.49
N VAL A 14 -3.82 6.25 13.17
CA VAL A 14 -5.06 5.78 12.54
C VAL A 14 -4.74 4.78 11.45
N VAL A 15 -5.52 3.69 11.39
CA VAL A 15 -5.50 2.73 10.28
C VAL A 15 -6.50 3.21 9.22
N ALA A 16 -6.03 3.47 7.99
CA ALA A 16 -6.86 4.05 6.94
C ALA A 16 -6.59 3.48 5.54
N SER A 17 -7.57 3.59 4.65
CA SER A 17 -7.41 3.29 3.22
C SER A 17 -6.59 4.39 2.53
N TRP A 18 -5.90 4.04 1.44
CA TRP A 18 -4.99 4.93 0.72
C TRP A 18 -5.61 6.29 0.34
N ASN A 19 -6.89 6.29 -0.05
CA ASN A 19 -7.60 7.50 -0.47
C ASN A 19 -7.78 8.54 0.66
N ASN A 20 -7.81 8.08 1.92
CA ASN A 20 -8.08 8.94 3.07
C ASN A 20 -6.79 9.44 3.74
N ILE A 21 -5.62 8.93 3.34
CA ILE A 21 -4.34 9.22 4.00
C ILE A 21 -4.03 10.71 3.94
N ARG A 22 -4.14 11.32 2.76
CA ARG A 22 -3.92 12.77 2.59
C ARG A 22 -4.84 13.60 3.48
N GLN A 23 -6.12 13.23 3.55
CA GLN A 23 -7.08 13.91 4.40
C GLN A 23 -6.68 13.78 5.87
N LEU A 24 -6.39 12.56 6.35
CA LEU A 24 -6.03 12.33 7.75
C LEU A 24 -4.75 13.05 8.16
N LEU A 25 -3.72 13.06 7.31
CA LEU A 25 -2.45 13.75 7.60
C LEU A 25 -2.59 15.27 7.64
N ARG A 26 -3.55 15.86 6.88
CA ARG A 26 -3.69 17.33 6.76
C ARG A 26 -4.82 17.91 7.61
N SER A 27 -5.95 17.22 7.71
CA SER A 27 -7.11 17.66 8.48
C SER A 27 -7.24 16.99 9.84
N GLY A 28 -6.44 15.96 10.14
CA GLY A 28 -6.65 15.11 11.30
C GLY A 28 -7.92 14.28 11.20
N ASP A 29 -8.30 13.63 12.30
CA ASP A 29 -9.54 12.87 12.41
C ASP A 29 -10.37 13.41 13.59
N GLY A 30 -11.33 14.27 13.25
CA GLY A 30 -12.16 15.00 14.20
C GLY A 30 -11.40 16.15 14.85
N ASN A 31 -11.19 16.07 16.16
CA ASN A 31 -10.42 17.07 16.93
C ASN A 31 -8.99 16.61 17.23
N ASP A 32 -8.57 15.46 16.68
CA ASP A 32 -7.28 14.83 16.94
C ASP A 32 -6.31 15.00 15.76
N LEU A 33 -5.04 15.21 16.08
CA LEU A 33 -3.94 15.27 15.13
C LEU A 33 -3.46 13.85 14.81
N VAL A 34 -3.29 13.54 13.53
CA VAL A 34 -2.88 12.21 13.05
C VAL A 34 -1.56 12.33 12.29
N PRO A 35 -0.41 12.33 12.98
CA PRO A 35 0.90 12.44 12.32
C PRO A 35 1.35 11.13 11.67
N VAL A 36 0.74 10.00 12.06
CA VAL A 36 1.09 8.67 11.56
C VAL A 36 -0.16 7.95 11.10
N VAL A 37 -0.15 7.49 9.86
CA VAL A 37 -1.22 6.70 9.26
C VAL A 37 -0.68 5.33 8.88
N ILE A 38 -1.41 4.28 9.26
CA ILE A 38 -1.13 2.89 8.91
C ILE A 38 -1.99 2.54 7.69
N PRO A 39 -1.40 2.32 6.51
CA PRO A 39 -2.15 1.94 5.32
C PRO A 39 -2.80 0.57 5.52
N LYS A 40 -4.11 0.50 5.32
CA LYS A 40 -4.87 -0.76 5.39
C LYS A 40 -4.71 -1.60 4.14
N ASP A 41 -4.59 -0.94 2.99
CA ASP A 41 -4.65 -1.60 1.68
C ASP A 41 -3.34 -2.32 1.39
N LYS A 42 -3.43 -3.64 1.17
CA LYS A 42 -2.31 -4.47 0.73
C LYS A 42 -2.27 -4.47 -0.80
N GLN A 43 -1.06 -4.51 -1.38
CA GLN A 43 -0.93 -4.84 -2.80
C GLN A 43 -1.62 -6.19 -3.06
N GLY A 44 -2.71 -6.16 -3.83
CA GLY A 44 -3.52 -7.34 -4.08
C GLY A 44 -2.78 -8.34 -4.98
N TYR A 45 -2.89 -9.63 -4.66
CA TYR A 45 -2.38 -10.73 -5.51
C TYR A 45 -3.23 -10.98 -6.77
N GLY A 46 -4.10 -10.04 -7.15
CA GLY A 46 -5.00 -10.20 -8.31
C GLY A 46 -4.24 -10.37 -9.64
N TRP A 47 -3.01 -9.87 -9.73
CA TRP A 47 -2.16 -10.06 -10.90
C TRP A 47 -1.75 -11.53 -11.12
N LEU A 48 -1.58 -12.31 -10.04
CA LEU A 48 -1.25 -13.75 -10.11
C LEU A 48 -2.34 -14.53 -10.84
N PHE A 49 -3.60 -14.14 -10.68
CA PHE A 49 -4.73 -14.82 -11.32
C PHE A 49 -4.60 -14.80 -12.85
N TRP A 50 -4.25 -13.66 -13.43
CA TRP A 50 -4.05 -13.52 -14.87
C TRP A 50 -2.88 -14.35 -15.39
N PHE A 51 -1.76 -14.39 -14.65
CA PHE A 51 -0.64 -15.26 -15.00
C PHE A 51 -0.97 -16.74 -14.84
N ALA A 52 -1.71 -17.13 -13.80
CA ALA A 52 -2.15 -18.50 -13.60
C ALA A 52 -3.06 -18.96 -14.75
N LEU A 53 -3.97 -18.08 -15.21
CA LEU A 53 -4.84 -18.36 -16.35
C LEU A 53 -4.03 -18.50 -17.66
N ALA A 54 -3.08 -17.59 -17.91
CA ALA A 54 -2.18 -17.68 -19.05
C ALA A 54 -1.35 -18.97 -19.04
N PHE A 55 -0.83 -19.34 -17.87
CA PHE A 55 -0.05 -20.56 -17.68
C PHE A 55 -0.89 -21.82 -17.89
N TRP A 56 -2.11 -21.86 -17.34
CA TRP A 56 -3.03 -22.98 -17.52
C TRP A 56 -3.41 -23.19 -18.99
N LEU A 57 -3.70 -22.11 -19.71
CA LEU A 57 -3.92 -22.16 -21.16
C LEU A 57 -2.66 -22.65 -21.91
N GLY A 58 -1.49 -22.14 -21.54
CA GLY A 58 -0.21 -22.59 -22.13
C GLY A 58 0.00 -24.10 -21.98
N LEU A 59 -0.25 -24.65 -20.78
CA LEU A 59 -0.14 -26.09 -20.55
C LEU A 59 -1.12 -26.90 -21.39
N THR A 60 -2.40 -26.52 -21.42
CA THR A 60 -3.41 -27.26 -22.20
C THR A 60 -3.07 -27.30 -23.70
N LEU A 61 -2.50 -26.22 -24.23
CA LEU A 61 -2.05 -26.11 -25.62
C LEU A 61 -0.86 -27.02 -25.94
N ILE A 62 0.12 -27.10 -25.04
CA ILE A 62 1.30 -27.95 -25.21
C ILE A 62 0.91 -29.44 -25.19
N PHE A 63 0.02 -29.85 -24.28
CA PHE A 63 -0.30 -31.27 -24.07
C PHE A 63 -1.39 -31.81 -25.00
N VAL A 64 -2.35 -30.99 -25.43
CA VAL A 64 -3.55 -31.45 -26.16
C VAL A 64 -3.69 -30.75 -27.51
N GLY A 65 -3.42 -29.45 -27.55
CA GLY A 65 -3.85 -28.59 -28.64
C GLY A 65 -3.16 -28.87 -29.97
N PHE A 66 -1.82 -28.84 -30.00
CA PHE A 66 -1.09 -28.69 -31.26
C PHE A 66 -1.20 -29.90 -32.21
N SER A 67 -1.33 -31.11 -31.67
CA SER A 67 -1.42 -32.34 -32.47
C SER A 67 -2.84 -32.64 -32.96
N ILE A 68 -3.86 -32.17 -32.26
CA ILE A 68 -5.27 -32.53 -32.51
C ILE A 68 -6.02 -31.39 -33.22
N MET A 69 -5.77 -30.13 -32.83
CA MET A 69 -6.48 -28.95 -33.34
C MET A 69 -5.53 -27.73 -33.47
N PRO A 70 -4.79 -27.61 -34.58
CA PRO A 70 -3.77 -26.57 -34.73
C PRO A 70 -4.36 -25.14 -34.79
N LEU A 71 -5.51 -24.95 -35.44
CA LEU A 71 -6.15 -23.63 -35.53
C LEU A 71 -6.65 -23.13 -34.17
N LEU A 72 -7.29 -24.01 -33.39
CA LEU A 72 -7.74 -23.68 -32.03
C LEU A 72 -6.55 -23.40 -31.11
N SER A 73 -5.43 -24.11 -31.35
CA SER A 73 -4.20 -23.91 -30.60
C SER A 73 -3.59 -22.54 -30.84
N LEU A 74 -3.54 -22.10 -32.10
CA LEU A 74 -3.07 -20.76 -32.44
C LEU A 74 -3.93 -19.68 -31.77
N LEU A 75 -5.25 -19.85 -31.75
CA LEU A 75 -6.17 -18.95 -31.05
C LEU A 75 -5.89 -18.93 -29.53
N GLY A 76 -5.66 -20.10 -28.94
CA GLY A 76 -5.30 -20.23 -27.53
C GLY A 76 -3.97 -19.54 -27.18
N VAL A 77 -2.97 -19.59 -28.07
CA VAL A 77 -1.70 -18.86 -27.88
C VAL A 77 -1.94 -17.36 -27.83
N VAL A 78 -2.76 -16.82 -28.74
CA VAL A 78 -3.12 -15.38 -28.75
C VAL A 78 -3.84 -14.99 -27.46
N VAL A 79 -4.79 -15.81 -27.01
CA VAL A 79 -5.52 -15.57 -25.76
C VAL A 79 -4.60 -15.68 -24.53
N GLY A 80 -3.69 -16.65 -24.51
CA GLY A 80 -2.69 -16.80 -23.45
C GLY A 80 -1.76 -15.60 -23.36
N LEU A 81 -1.27 -15.11 -24.50
CA LEU A 81 -0.47 -13.87 -24.58
C LEU A 81 -1.24 -12.66 -24.07
N PHE A 82 -2.54 -12.56 -24.41
CA PHE A 82 -3.40 -11.50 -23.90
C PHE A 82 -3.49 -11.53 -22.37
N PHE A 83 -3.71 -12.70 -21.76
CA PHE A 83 -3.74 -12.82 -20.30
C PHE A 83 -2.38 -12.55 -19.65
N MET A 84 -1.28 -12.94 -20.30
CA MET A 84 0.07 -12.63 -19.82
C MET A 84 0.32 -11.11 -19.83
N ALA A 85 -0.10 -10.41 -20.89
CA ALA A 85 -0.03 -8.95 -20.96
C ALA A 85 -0.93 -8.28 -19.91
N ALA A 86 -2.15 -8.78 -19.72
CA ALA A 86 -3.06 -8.29 -18.69
C ALA A 86 -2.48 -8.46 -17.27
N GLY A 87 -1.85 -9.60 -16.99
CA GLY A 87 -1.15 -9.85 -15.73
C GLY A 87 0.02 -8.90 -15.50
N ALA A 88 0.85 -8.69 -16.53
CA ALA A 88 1.96 -7.73 -16.46
C ALA A 88 1.49 -6.29 -16.25
N PHE A 89 0.41 -5.89 -16.93
CA PHE A 89 -0.20 -4.58 -16.74
C PHE A 89 -0.78 -4.41 -15.34
N ALA A 90 -1.50 -5.42 -14.84
CA ALA A 90 -2.04 -5.41 -13.48
C ALA A 90 -0.94 -5.32 -12.42
N LEU A 91 0.14 -6.09 -12.58
CA LEU A 91 1.32 -6.01 -11.72
C LEU A 91 1.93 -4.59 -11.75
N TRP A 92 2.07 -3.99 -12.94
CA TRP A 92 2.64 -2.66 -13.07
C TRP A 92 1.77 -1.56 -12.43
N GLN A 93 0.45 -1.68 -12.49
CA GLN A 93 -0.45 -0.74 -11.79
C GLN A 93 -0.39 -0.92 -10.27
N ASN A 94 -0.34 -2.17 -9.79
CA ASN A 94 -0.25 -2.45 -8.36
C ASN A 94 1.11 -2.09 -7.74
N ALA A 95 2.18 -2.10 -8.54
CA ALA A 95 3.53 -1.77 -8.08
C ALA A 95 3.74 -0.27 -7.83
N LYS A 96 2.91 0.60 -8.42
CA LYS A 96 3.03 2.06 -8.30
C LYS A 96 2.45 2.52 -6.97
N ILE A 97 3.27 3.23 -6.20
CA ILE A 97 2.85 3.86 -4.95
C ILE A 97 3.29 5.32 -4.98
N GLU A 98 2.39 6.21 -4.58
CA GLU A 98 2.67 7.63 -4.49
C GLU A 98 2.64 8.06 -3.02
N ILE A 99 3.75 8.59 -2.55
CA ILE A 99 3.89 9.16 -1.22
C ILE A 99 3.70 10.67 -1.34
N GLU A 100 2.84 11.22 -0.49
CA GLU A 100 2.55 12.65 -0.46
C GLU A 100 3.77 13.48 -0.06
N GLU A 101 3.85 14.71 -0.57
CA GLU A 101 4.90 15.64 -0.20
C GLU A 101 4.88 15.99 1.29
N GLY A 102 6.05 16.22 1.88
CA GLY A 102 6.20 16.46 3.32
C GLY A 102 5.91 15.24 4.20
N THR A 103 5.87 14.05 3.60
CA THR A 103 5.57 12.79 4.28
C THR A 103 6.62 11.74 3.93
N THR A 104 6.97 10.87 4.87
CA THR A 104 7.89 9.76 4.64
C THR A 104 7.16 8.44 4.84
N GLY A 105 7.23 7.56 3.84
CA GLY A 105 6.72 6.20 3.94
C GLY A 105 7.77 5.29 4.58
N ILE A 106 7.38 4.42 5.50
CA ILE A 106 8.23 3.35 6.02
C ILE A 106 7.79 2.07 5.34
N TYR A 107 8.71 1.40 4.64
CA TYR A 107 8.42 0.15 3.94
C TYR A 107 9.05 -1.04 4.65
N SER A 108 8.32 -2.16 4.57
CA SER A 108 8.75 -3.45 5.09
C SER A 108 8.68 -4.51 4.01
N SER A 109 9.50 -5.53 4.18
CA SER A 109 9.61 -6.69 3.32
C SER A 109 9.59 -7.91 4.22
N TYR A 110 8.68 -8.87 3.96
CA TYR A 110 8.47 -10.04 4.82
C TYR A 110 8.22 -9.69 6.31
N GLY A 111 7.62 -8.54 6.59
CA GLY A 111 7.36 -8.07 7.96
C GLY A 111 8.58 -7.50 8.69
N LYS A 112 9.72 -7.36 8.01
CA LYS A 112 10.89 -6.64 8.51
C LYS A 112 10.93 -5.24 7.90
N ILE A 113 11.11 -4.21 8.73
CA ILE A 113 11.31 -2.84 8.25
C ILE A 113 12.66 -2.77 7.53
N GLU A 114 12.65 -2.44 6.24
CA GLU A 114 13.87 -2.34 5.42
C GLU A 114 14.36 -0.90 5.29
N GLY A 115 13.46 0.09 5.30
CA GLY A 115 13.86 1.49 5.25
C GLY A 115 12.70 2.44 5.02
N THR A 116 13.04 3.61 4.47
CA THR A 116 12.10 4.69 4.17
C THR A 116 11.98 4.94 2.67
N LEU A 117 10.82 5.42 2.27
CA LEU A 117 10.48 5.88 0.93
C LEU A 117 10.39 7.40 0.95
N ASN A 118 11.09 8.02 0.00
CA ASN A 118 11.03 9.47 -0.19
C ASN A 118 9.67 9.90 -0.76
N PRO A 119 9.28 11.16 -0.57
CA PRO A 119 8.11 11.74 -1.23
C PRO A 119 8.11 11.53 -2.75
N GLY A 120 6.92 11.40 -3.32
CA GLY A 120 6.69 11.19 -4.73
C GLY A 120 6.46 9.73 -5.12
N ARG A 121 6.73 9.42 -6.39
CA ARG A 121 6.39 8.11 -6.97
C ARG A 121 7.49 7.08 -6.72
N ASN A 122 7.11 6.01 -6.03
CA ASN A 122 7.93 4.87 -5.72
C ASN A 122 7.35 3.59 -6.35
N PHE A 123 8.19 2.58 -6.56
CA PHE A 123 7.77 1.29 -7.09
C PHE A 123 8.13 0.17 -6.13
N LEU A 124 7.11 -0.54 -5.63
CA LEU A 124 7.26 -1.77 -4.85
C LEU A 124 6.90 -2.94 -5.76
N TRP A 125 7.92 -3.55 -6.35
CA TRP A 125 7.77 -4.61 -7.35
C TRP A 125 7.54 -5.97 -6.73
N LYS A 126 8.06 -6.20 -5.52
CA LYS A 126 7.96 -7.50 -4.88
C LYS A 126 6.65 -7.59 -4.12
N PRO A 127 5.90 -8.69 -4.22
CA PRO A 127 4.56 -8.78 -3.63
C PRO A 127 4.57 -8.98 -2.09
N TRP A 128 5.75 -9.04 -1.48
CA TRP A 128 5.95 -9.06 -0.03
C TRP A 128 6.46 -7.72 0.51
N GLU A 129 6.68 -6.73 -0.36
CA GLU A 129 6.97 -5.36 0.03
C GLU A 129 5.65 -4.62 0.29
N LYS A 130 5.58 -3.87 1.38
CA LYS A 130 4.42 -3.03 1.73
C LYS A 130 4.85 -1.77 2.44
N VAL A 131 4.04 -0.73 2.32
CA VAL A 131 4.15 0.46 3.18
C VAL A 131 3.44 0.15 4.49
N GLU A 132 4.16 0.25 5.60
CA GLU A 132 3.63 -0.09 6.92
C GLU A 132 3.18 1.17 7.68
N TYR A 133 3.92 2.27 7.53
CA TYR A 133 3.59 3.55 8.14
C TYR A 133 3.83 4.69 7.16
N ILE A 134 3.03 5.73 7.30
CA ILE A 134 3.20 7.00 6.59
C ILE A 134 3.24 8.09 7.65
N VAL A 135 4.37 8.79 7.73
CA VAL A 135 4.67 9.75 8.79
C VAL A 135 4.79 11.15 8.20
N ASP A 136 4.01 12.10 8.74
CA ASP A 136 4.16 13.52 8.38
C ASP A 136 5.47 14.06 8.98
N THR A 137 6.38 14.49 8.10
CA THR A 137 7.66 15.08 8.49
C THR A 137 7.69 16.59 8.30
N SER A 138 6.62 17.17 7.76
CA SER A 138 6.50 18.61 7.50
C SER A 138 5.88 19.39 8.64
N THR A 139 4.97 18.77 9.40
CA THR A 139 4.28 19.43 10.50
C THR A 139 5.10 19.36 11.77
N GLU A 140 5.59 20.51 12.24
CA GLU A 140 6.21 20.62 13.56
C GLU A 140 5.14 20.52 14.67
N ILE A 141 5.23 19.49 15.49
CA ILE A 141 4.36 19.31 16.65
C ILE A 141 4.99 20.03 17.85
N PRO A 142 4.27 20.93 18.56
CA PRO A 142 4.82 21.60 19.73
C PRO A 142 5.12 20.59 20.84
N TYR A 143 6.23 20.78 21.55
CA TYR A 143 6.67 19.91 22.65
C TYR A 143 5.65 19.75 23.79
N THR A 144 4.70 20.68 23.90
CA THR A 144 3.63 20.66 24.91
C THR A 144 2.39 19.87 24.48
N ALA A 145 2.36 19.31 23.27
CA ALA A 145 1.23 18.52 22.79
C ALA A 145 1.03 17.26 23.64
N PRO A 146 -0.22 16.94 24.04
CA PRO A 146 -0.50 15.72 24.77
C PRO A 146 -0.36 14.49 23.86
N VAL A 147 0.80 13.83 23.92
CA VAL A 147 1.10 12.57 23.22
C VAL A 147 0.56 11.39 24.03
N LEU A 148 -0.30 10.57 23.43
CA LEU A 148 -0.84 9.35 24.06
C LEU A 148 -0.03 8.10 23.68
N ALA A 149 0.44 8.02 22.44
CA ALA A 149 1.33 6.98 21.94
C ALA A 149 2.11 7.54 20.74
N SER A 150 3.41 7.26 20.67
CA SER A 150 4.24 7.52 19.50
C SER A 150 5.06 6.25 19.25
N PRO A 151 5.16 5.77 17.99
CA PRO A 151 5.98 4.62 17.67
C PRO A 151 7.45 5.01 17.87
N THR A 152 8.00 4.63 19.03
CA THR A 152 9.43 4.73 19.28
C THR A 152 10.14 3.62 18.52
N GLN A 153 11.41 3.81 18.17
CA GLN A 153 12.23 2.76 17.53
C GLN A 153 12.18 1.43 18.29
N GLU A 154 12.02 1.49 19.60
CA GLU A 154 11.99 0.33 20.49
C GLU A 154 10.57 -0.14 20.85
N ASN A 155 9.53 0.48 20.29
CA ASN A 155 8.11 0.20 20.58
C ASN A 155 7.80 0.22 22.10
N VAL A 156 8.40 1.20 22.80
CA VAL A 156 8.21 1.39 24.24
C VAL A 156 6.98 2.26 24.49
N PRO A 157 6.04 1.85 25.36
CA PRO A 157 4.87 2.65 25.71
C PRO A 157 5.29 3.93 26.45
N LEU A 158 4.83 5.09 25.97
CA LEU A 158 5.21 6.40 26.50
C LEU A 158 4.40 6.83 27.74
N LYS A 159 3.40 6.04 28.16
CA LYS A 159 2.65 6.23 29.40
C LYS A 159 2.01 4.92 29.85
N SER A 160 2.18 4.59 31.14
CA SER A 160 1.38 3.60 31.88
C SER A 160 0.07 4.20 32.37
#